data_AF-A0A6G1X7C8-F1
#
_entry.id   AF-A0A6G1X7C8-F1
#
_cell.length_a   1.000
_cell.length_b   1.000
_cell.length_c   1.000
_cell.angle_alpha   90.00
_cell.angle_beta   90.00
_cell.angle_gamma   90.00
#
_symmetry.space_group_name_H-M   'P 1'
#
loop_
_entity.id
_entity.type
_entity.pdbx_description
1 polymer ?
#
loop_
_entity_poly.entity_id
_entity_poly.type
_entity_poly.pdbx_seq_one_letter_code
_entity_poly.pdbx_strand_id
1 'polypeptide(L)'
;MSHKVCNICGKAIRDRDELLTASKWFRIKSFHVECFEEMEKEETVARNMWIPVNGTSGNISFILMLALATWMLFTETLGYLGDLIGIIALYPIILRVISFLFIEYKLPKFIADKKPLNRE
;
A
#
# COMPACT_ATOMS: atom_id res chain seq x y z
N MET A 1 -5.67 -21.70 -2.95
CA MET A 1 -5.77 -20.25 -2.65
C MET A 1 -4.61 -19.86 -1.76
N SER A 2 -3.75 -18.91 -2.16
CA SER A 2 -2.71 -18.38 -1.27
C SER A 2 -3.40 -17.38 -0.34
N HIS A 3 -3.76 -17.79 0.86
CA HIS A 3 -4.23 -16.86 1.88
C HIS A 3 -3.12 -15.86 2.17
N LYS A 4 -3.43 -14.56 2.10
CA LYS A 4 -2.50 -13.52 2.55
C LYS A 4 -2.64 -13.43 4.07
N VAL A 5 -1.51 -13.44 4.76
CA VAL A 5 -1.49 -13.48 6.22
C VAL A 5 -1.15 -12.08 6.73
N CYS A 6 -1.85 -11.61 7.75
CA CYS A 6 -1.53 -10.37 8.42
C CYS A 6 -0.17 -10.51 9.13
N ASN A 7 0.75 -9.58 8.89
CA ASN A 7 2.09 -9.63 9.49
C ASN A 7 2.11 -9.34 11.00
N ILE A 8 1.03 -8.80 11.57
CA ILE A 8 0.91 -8.51 13.01
C ILE A 8 0.29 -9.69 13.74
N CYS A 9 -0.94 -10.07 13.39
CA CYS A 9 -1.67 -11.11 14.12
C CYS A 9 -1.51 -12.53 13.56
N GLY A 10 -0.84 -12.70 12.40
CA GLY A 10 -0.65 -14.03 11.79
C GLY A 10 -1.92 -14.70 11.26
N LYS A 11 -3.08 -14.02 11.31
CA LYS A 11 -4.37 -14.53 10.84
C LYS A 11 -4.53 -14.25 9.33
N ALA A 12 -5.29 -15.11 8.64
CA ALA A 12 -5.54 -14.99 7.22
C ALA A 12 -6.51 -13.83 6.91
N ILE A 13 -6.16 -13.05 5.90
CA ILE A 13 -6.97 -12.01 5.28
C ILE A 13 -7.85 -12.67 4.22
N ARG A 14 -9.16 -12.52 4.37
CA ARG A 14 -10.19 -13.21 3.59
C ARG A 14 -10.75 -12.34 2.47
N ASP A 15 -10.84 -11.03 2.67
CA ASP A 15 -11.33 -10.08 1.67
C ASP A 15 -10.44 -8.84 1.52
N ARG A 16 -10.71 -8.05 0.47
CA ARG A 16 -9.99 -6.80 0.21
C ARG A 16 -10.38 -5.69 1.17
N ASP A 17 -11.60 -5.71 1.71
CA ASP A 17 -12.08 -4.68 2.62
C ASP A 17 -11.33 -4.70 3.97
N GLU A 18 -10.89 -5.87 4.43
CA GLU A 18 -10.03 -5.97 5.62
C GLU A 18 -8.53 -5.89 5.30
N LEU A 19 -8.14 -5.85 4.02
CA LEU A 19 -6.74 -5.79 3.58
C LEU A 19 -6.22 -4.35 3.57
N LEU A 20 -5.18 -4.13 4.37
CA LEU A 20 -4.26 -3.01 4.20
C LEU A 20 -2.90 -3.52 3.71
N THR A 21 -2.33 -2.89 2.70
CA THR A 21 -0.94 -3.12 2.32
C THR A 21 -0.10 -1.92 2.69
N ALA A 22 1.07 -2.18 3.27
CA ALA A 22 2.02 -1.14 3.63
C ALA A 22 3.41 -1.50 3.14
N SER A 23 4.21 -0.48 2.84
CA SER A 23 5.57 -0.63 2.33
C SER A 23 6.60 -0.03 3.28
N LYS A 24 7.76 -0.68 3.37
CA LYS A 24 8.95 -0.16 4.05
C LYS A 24 10.18 -0.49 3.21
N TRP A 25 10.91 0.52 2.74
CA TRP A 25 12.18 0.33 2.00
C TRP A 25 12.06 -0.79 0.94
N PHE A 26 11.08 -0.70 0.02
CA PHE A 26 10.75 -1.70 -1.01
C PHE A 26 10.10 -3.03 -0.56
N ARG A 27 9.97 -3.31 0.73
CA ARG A 27 9.22 -4.49 1.20
C ARG A 27 7.75 -4.13 1.35
N ILE A 28 6.87 -4.86 0.66
CA ILE A 28 5.42 -4.72 0.80
C ILE A 28 4.88 -5.88 1.65
N LYS A 29 4.08 -5.57 2.66
CA LYS A 29 3.42 -6.56 3.52
C LYS A 29 1.93 -6.28 3.65
N SER A 30 1.19 -7.33 3.94
CA SER A 30 -0.25 -7.30 4.18
C SER A 30 -0.57 -7.25 5.68
N PHE A 31 -1.58 -6.46 6.02
CA PHE A 31 -2.06 -6.18 7.37
C PHE A 31 -3.59 -6.16 7.36
N HIS A 32 -4.20 -6.36 8.52
CA HIS A 32 -5.60 -5.97 8.72
C HIS A 32 -5.65 -4.47 8.99
N VAL A 33 -6.70 -3.80 8.49
CA VAL A 33 -6.92 -2.36 8.75
C VAL A 33 -6.89 -2.06 10.25
N GLU A 34 -7.69 -2.78 11.04
CA GLU A 34 -7.75 -2.61 12.50
C GLU A 34 -6.39 -2.83 13.20
N CYS A 35 -5.65 -3.87 12.80
CA CYS A 35 -4.34 -4.17 13.41
C CYS A 35 -3.31 -3.08 13.11
N PHE A 36 -3.42 -2.43 11.95
CA PHE A 36 -2.51 -1.37 11.55
C PHE A 36 -2.82 -0.05 12.26
N GLU A 37 -4.09 0.31 12.39
CA GLU A 37 -4.52 1.50 13.13
C GLU A 37 -4.11 1.45 14.60
N GLU A 38 -4.23 0.28 15.25
CA GLU A 38 -3.78 0.11 16.64
C GLU A 38 -2.26 0.30 16.77
N MET A 39 -1.50 -0.28 15.83
CA MET A 39 -0.05 -0.12 15.77
C MET A 39 0.37 1.34 15.55
N GLU A 40 -0.40 2.12 14.77
CA GLU A 40 -0.14 3.56 14.59
C GLU A 40 -0.43 4.36 15.86
N LYS A 41 -1.48 4.02 16.62
CA LYS A 41 -1.87 4.71 17.87
C LYS A 41 -0.91 4.47 19.03
N GLU A 42 -0.23 3.33 19.08
CA GLU A 42 0.69 3.00 20.18
C GLU A 42 1.98 3.85 20.19
N GLU A 43 2.17 4.81 19.24
CA GLU A 43 3.20 5.88 19.11
C GLU A 43 4.69 5.51 19.34
N THR A 44 5.00 4.32 19.83
CA THR A 44 6.34 3.89 20.26
C THR A 44 7.19 3.35 19.10
N VAL A 45 6.64 3.36 17.87
CA VAL A 45 7.25 2.72 16.70
C VAL A 45 7.55 3.73 15.59
N ALA A 46 8.18 4.86 15.93
CA ALA A 46 9.01 5.60 14.97
C ALA A 46 10.10 4.71 14.30
N ARG A 47 10.31 3.47 14.80
CA ARG A 47 11.30 2.49 14.34
C ARG A 47 10.85 1.62 13.14
N ASN A 48 9.55 1.50 12.86
CA ASN A 48 9.02 0.73 11.72
C ASN A 48 7.92 1.51 10.97
N MET A 49 8.30 2.64 10.38
CA MET A 49 7.46 3.48 9.51
C MET A 49 7.04 2.68 8.25
N TRP A 50 6.00 1.85 8.40
CA TRP A 50 5.33 1.19 7.29
C TRP A 50 4.37 2.20 6.68
N ILE A 51 4.55 2.55 5.41
CA ILE A 51 3.72 3.55 4.73
C ILE A 51 2.59 2.83 4.01
N PRO A 52 1.31 3.11 4.32
CA PRO A 52 0.18 2.46 3.66
C PRO A 52 0.16 2.80 2.16
N VAL A 53 0.02 1.77 1.31
CA VAL A 53 0.06 1.88 -0.15
C VAL A 53 -1.34 1.79 -0.77
N ASN A 54 -2.22 0.95 -0.22
CA ASN A 54 -3.60 0.80 -0.68
C ASN A 54 -4.61 1.72 0.05
N GLY A 55 -4.15 2.46 1.07
CA GLY A 55 -4.99 3.41 1.81
C GLY A 55 -5.36 4.66 0.98
N THR A 56 -6.21 5.52 1.55
CA THR A 56 -6.62 6.79 0.92
C THR A 56 -5.40 7.67 0.58
N SER A 57 -4.48 7.84 1.52
CA SER A 57 -3.21 8.56 1.31
C SER A 57 -2.38 7.96 0.19
N GLY A 58 -2.20 6.63 0.18
CA GLY A 58 -1.46 5.92 -0.87
C GLY A 58 -2.08 6.06 -2.27
N ASN A 59 -3.40 6.02 -2.39
CA ASN A 59 -4.10 6.24 -3.65
C ASN A 59 -3.97 7.70 -4.14
N ILE A 60 -4.06 8.68 -3.25
CA ILE A 60 -3.85 10.09 -3.59
C ILE A 60 -2.40 10.30 -4.07
N SER A 61 -1.42 9.79 -3.32
CA SER A 61 -0.01 9.86 -3.72
C SER A 61 0.23 9.19 -5.07
N PHE A 62 -0.37 8.03 -5.33
CA PHE A 62 -0.30 7.36 -6.63
C PHE A 62 -0.80 8.26 -7.77
N ILE A 63 -1.98 8.87 -7.63
CA ILE A 63 -2.57 9.72 -8.67
C ILE A 63 -1.69 10.96 -8.92
N LEU A 64 -1.26 11.63 -7.85
CA LEU A 64 -0.43 12.84 -7.95
C LEU A 64 0.92 12.53 -8.61
N MET A 65 1.55 11.42 -8.22
CA MET A 65 2.86 11.03 -8.75
C MET A 65 2.76 10.52 -10.17
N LEU A 66 1.66 9.83 -10.53
CA LEU A 66 1.38 9.45 -11.90
C LEU A 66 1.19 10.68 -12.80
N ALA A 67 0.44 11.68 -12.34
CA ALA A 67 0.27 12.93 -13.06
C ALA A 67 1.60 13.67 -13.22
N LEU A 68 2.41 13.76 -12.16
CA LEU A 68 3.72 14.40 -12.19
C LEU A 68 4.69 13.68 -13.13
N ALA A 69 4.78 12.35 -13.05
CA ALA A 69 5.65 11.55 -13.92
C ALA A 69 5.23 11.68 -15.39
N THR A 70 3.91 11.67 -15.66
CA THR A 70 3.38 11.87 -17.00
C THR A 70 3.72 13.28 -17.51
N TRP A 71 3.55 14.30 -16.68
CA TRP A 71 3.90 15.68 -17.03
C TRP A 71 5.39 15.81 -17.38
N MET A 72 6.27 15.30 -16.52
CA MET A 72 7.72 15.36 -16.75
C MET A 72 8.15 14.55 -17.97
N LEU A 73 7.44 13.47 -18.31
CA LEU A 73 7.73 12.67 -19.51
C LEU A 73 7.39 13.41 -20.82
N PHE A 74 6.33 14.22 -20.82
CA PHE A 74 5.84 14.91 -22.03
C PHE A 74 6.29 16.37 -22.13
N THR A 75 6.93 16.91 -21.09
CA THR A 75 7.38 18.30 -21.06
C THR A 75 8.87 18.35 -20.75
N GLU A 76 9.63 19.19 -21.45
CA GLU A 76 11.04 19.47 -21.12
C GLU A 76 11.16 20.40 -19.89
N THR A 77 10.17 20.37 -19.00
CA THR A 77 10.13 21.21 -17.80
C THR A 77 11.33 20.83 -16.93
N LEU A 78 12.19 21.79 -16.60
CA LEU A 78 13.41 21.60 -15.78
C LEU A 78 14.52 20.74 -16.44
N GLY A 79 14.40 20.38 -17.73
CA GLY A 79 15.41 19.58 -18.45
C GLY A 79 15.84 18.33 -17.69
N TYR A 80 17.15 18.14 -17.51
CA TYR A 80 17.71 16.97 -16.80
C TYR A 80 17.19 16.80 -15.36
N LEU A 81 16.88 17.90 -14.64
CA LEU A 81 16.30 17.80 -13.30
C LEU A 81 14.85 17.30 -13.35
N GLY A 82 14.10 17.66 -14.39
CA GLY A 82 12.75 17.15 -14.65
C GLY A 82 12.76 15.64 -14.87
N ASP A 83 13.72 15.14 -15.65
CA ASP A 83 13.90 13.70 -15.89
C ASP A 83 14.14 12.93 -14.58
N LEU A 84 15.02 13.46 -13.72
CA LEU A 84 15.31 12.86 -12.41
C LEU A 84 14.07 12.85 -11.49
N ILE A 85 13.33 13.95 -11.45
CA ILE A 85 12.08 14.04 -10.67
C ILE A 85 11.05 13.04 -11.21
N GLY A 86 10.92 12.93 -12.52
CA GLY A 86 10.04 11.97 -13.18
C GLY A 86 10.38 10.53 -12.79
N ILE A 87 11.67 10.17 -12.79
CA ILE A 87 12.14 8.84 -12.37
C ILE A 87 11.79 8.58 -10.89
N ILE A 88 12.01 9.55 -10.00
CA ILE A 88 11.67 9.39 -8.58
C ILE A 88 10.16 9.24 -8.37
N ALA A 89 9.34 9.98 -9.15
CA ALA A 89 7.89 9.89 -9.11
C ALA A 89 7.36 8.51 -9.53
N LEU A 90 8.14 7.70 -10.26
CA LEU A 90 7.77 6.31 -10.58
C LEU A 90 7.78 5.40 -9.34
N TYR A 91 8.52 5.72 -8.28
CA TYR A 91 8.61 4.87 -7.10
C TYR A 91 7.25 4.52 -6.45
N PRO A 92 6.40 5.49 -6.04
CA PRO A 92 5.09 5.20 -5.47
C PRO A 92 4.14 4.52 -6.48
N ILE A 93 4.31 4.79 -7.78
CA ILE A 93 3.53 4.16 -8.86
C ILE A 93 3.84 2.66 -8.91
N ILE A 94 5.12 2.31 -8.96
CA ILE A 94 5.59 0.92 -8.99
C ILE A 94 5.11 0.17 -7.74
N LEU A 95 5.25 0.78 -6.55
CA LEU A 95 4.80 0.14 -5.31
C LEU A 95 3.30 -0.14 -5.31
N ARG A 96 2.47 0.78 -5.81
CA ARG A 96 1.02 0.59 -5.90
C ARG A 96 0.66 -0.54 -6.87
N VAL A 97 1.31 -0.58 -8.02
CA VAL A 97 1.11 -1.63 -9.04
C VAL A 97 1.51 -3.00 -8.48
N ILE A 98 2.65 -3.10 -7.79
CA ILE A 98 3.09 -4.35 -7.16
C ILE A 98 2.10 -4.78 -6.07
N SER A 99 1.68 -3.86 -5.19
CA SER A 99 0.67 -4.15 -4.16
C SER A 99 -0.60 -4.73 -4.77
N PHE A 100 -1.10 -4.09 -5.84
CA PHE A 100 -2.32 -4.49 -6.50
C PHE A 100 -2.19 -5.89 -7.13
N LEU A 101 -1.18 -6.11 -7.97
CA LEU A 101 -1.02 -7.35 -8.74
C LEU A 101 -0.69 -8.56 -7.86
N PHE A 102 0.16 -8.40 -6.85
CA PHE A 102 0.67 -9.53 -6.06
C PHE A 102 -0.16 -9.83 -4.81
N ILE A 103 -0.91 -8.85 -4.29
CA ILE A 103 -1.65 -8.97 -3.04
C ILE A 103 -3.14 -8.81 -3.27
N GLU A 104 -3.60 -7.64 -3.69
CA GLU A 104 -5.03 -7.30 -3.72
C GLU A 104 -5.81 -8.08 -4.79
N TYR A 105 -5.24 -8.26 -5.98
CA TYR A 105 -5.89 -8.94 -7.10
C TYR A 105 -6.25 -10.41 -6.78
N LYS A 106 -5.51 -11.04 -5.87
CA LYS A 106 -5.71 -12.44 -5.48
C LYS A 106 -6.82 -12.66 -4.45
N LEU A 107 -7.40 -11.59 -3.91
CA LEU A 107 -8.45 -11.65 -2.90
C LEU A 107 -9.82 -11.31 -3.50
N PRO A 108 -10.90 -11.95 -3.01
CA PRO A 108 -12.26 -11.54 -3.34
C PRO A 108 -12.54 -10.13 -2.81
N LYS A 109 -13.43 -9.39 -3.49
CA LYS A 109 -13.74 -8.00 -3.15
C LYS A 109 -14.35 -7.89 -1.75
N PHE A 110 -15.37 -8.69 -1.48
CA PHE A 110 -16.11 -8.68 -0.21
C PHE A 110 -16.68 -10.08 0.05
N ILE A 111 -16.76 -10.46 1.33
CA ILE A 111 -17.43 -11.69 1.79
C ILE A 111 -18.45 -11.29 2.87
N ALA A 112 -19.74 -11.49 2.58
CA ALA A 112 -20.84 -11.06 3.46
C ALA A 112 -20.87 -11.81 4.81
N ASP A 113 -20.68 -13.13 4.80
CA ASP A 113 -20.81 -13.99 5.99
C ASP A 113 -19.46 -14.24 6.69
N LYS A 114 -18.65 -13.18 6.86
CA LYS A 114 -17.35 -13.33 7.53
C LYS A 114 -17.51 -13.19 9.05
N LYS A 115 -17.03 -14.19 9.79
CA LYS A 115 -16.88 -14.06 11.26
C LYS A 115 -16.02 -12.84 11.59
N PRO A 116 -16.34 -12.06 12.62
CA PRO A 116 -15.48 -10.96 13.06
C PRO A 116 -14.09 -11.48 13.39
N LEU A 117 -13.07 -10.64 13.25
CA LEU A 117 -11.70 -11.00 13.57
C LEU A 117 -11.62 -11.32 15.08
N ASN A 118 -11.69 -12.60 15.45
CA ASN A 118 -11.73 -12.99 16.86
C ASN A 118 -10.38 -12.64 17.50
N ARG A 119 -10.37 -11.78 18.54
CA ARG A 119 -9.15 -11.23 19.17
C ARG A 119 -8.67 -12.08 20.35
N GLU A 120 -8.80 -13.38 20.21
CA GLU A 120 -8.23 -14.38 21.12
C GLU A 120 -6.77 -14.67 20.74
#